data_AF-A0AAU5MC26-F1
#
_entry.id   AF-A0AAU5MC26-F1
#
_cell.length_a   1.000
_cell.length_b   1.000
_cell.length_c   1.000
_cell.angle_alpha   90.00
_cell.angle_beta   90.00
_cell.angle_gamma   90.00
#
_symmetry.space_group_name_H-M   'P 1'
#
loop_
_entity.id
_entity.type
_entity.pdbx_description
1 polymer ?
#
loop_
_entity_poly.entity_id
_entity_poly.type
_entity_poly.pdbx_seq_one_letter_code
_entity_poly.pdbx_strand_id
1 'polypeptide(L)'
;MDVSESGLLRTFSTLDKDDNGRVWAWELLSTLGQAGIQPTDPRVRAALADVRDPEGRQIRIDIQPVEIDFRQYAGIAQHGDGVVYRALAGELAVAPDEFQEYASSVEAMYGDLLANRDGKVADYIPTLRDADPERFGIAICTADGQTFSIGDADLGFSVQSTSKPFSYAMALEQLGPTEVHQWVGQEQSGGTFNDYRLSLGEGRRPHNPMINAGAMATLALVDHGQETSDRFRTVRETWTRMMGQAPGFDQETYLAEKATGDGNRGLASLMKAADMLKASGEDGAAKTADFYFQVCSLEVDAQRLAAAGATLANGGIAPYSGERVFSPETAGRVLSVMGHSGMYNDSGKFSDQVGLPAKSGVSGNVMMVVPSKRLAVVVFSPRLDAAGNSVRGVEVCKRLVNEFGLHPYRGLGAERSRAVAARSGQQLAGALNEADRRAEAASAVDRALGGLSRPGTGGAGTAQTTDTERAGAAATRRTGQQTQQL
;
A
#
# COMPACT_ATOMS: atom_id res chain seq x y z
N MET A 1 -18.28 1.27 12.70
CA MET A 1 -18.60 2.68 12.42
C MET A 1 -20.11 2.84 12.45
N ASP A 2 -20.68 3.95 12.94
CA ASP A 2 -22.14 4.17 12.92
C ASP A 2 -22.50 5.00 11.68
N VAL A 3 -22.88 4.32 10.60
CA VAL A 3 -23.18 4.94 9.31
C VAL A 3 -24.68 5.21 9.24
N SER A 4 -25.08 6.43 8.84
CA SER A 4 -26.50 6.75 8.69
C SER A 4 -27.20 5.77 7.73
N GLU A 5 -28.42 5.36 8.07
CA GLU A 5 -29.24 4.48 7.23
C GLU A 5 -29.38 5.03 5.79
N SER A 6 -29.54 6.34 5.63
CA SER A 6 -29.58 6.99 4.32
C SER A 6 -28.29 6.82 3.51
N GLY A 7 -27.13 6.82 4.16
CA GLY A 7 -25.84 6.56 3.51
C GLY A 7 -25.71 5.11 3.03
N LEU A 8 -26.17 4.16 3.86
CA LEU A 8 -26.20 2.75 3.50
C LEU A 8 -27.16 2.48 2.35
N LEU A 9 -28.35 3.08 2.37
CA LEU A 9 -29.33 2.96 1.28
C LEU A 9 -28.77 3.51 -0.04
N ARG A 10 -28.08 4.66 -0.02
CA ARG A 10 -27.42 5.20 -1.22
C ARG A 10 -26.42 4.22 -1.81
N THR A 11 -25.49 3.72 -1.00
CA THR A 11 -24.45 2.79 -1.46
C THR A 11 -24.99 1.39 -1.80
N PHE A 12 -26.11 0.97 -1.21
CA PHE A 12 -26.82 -0.24 -1.63
C PHE A 12 -27.50 -0.05 -2.98
N SER A 13 -28.18 1.09 -3.19
CA SER A 13 -28.91 1.37 -4.44
C SER A 13 -28.01 1.51 -5.68
N THR A 14 -26.72 1.77 -5.49
CA THR A 14 -25.74 1.77 -6.60
C THR A 14 -25.36 0.35 -7.03
N LEU A 15 -25.52 -0.62 -6.13
CA LEU A 15 -25.30 -2.05 -6.38
C LEU A 15 -26.60 -2.73 -6.87
N ASP A 16 -27.75 -2.38 -6.29
CA ASP A 16 -29.08 -2.90 -6.64
C ASP A 16 -29.62 -2.25 -7.92
N LYS A 17 -29.12 -2.72 -9.08
CA LYS A 17 -29.42 -2.11 -10.38
C LYS A 17 -30.83 -2.40 -10.88
N ASP A 18 -31.44 -3.48 -10.43
CA ASP A 18 -32.79 -3.91 -10.82
C ASP A 18 -33.88 -3.59 -9.78
N ASP A 19 -33.49 -2.91 -8.69
CA ASP A 19 -34.38 -2.39 -7.64
C ASP A 19 -35.23 -3.50 -6.99
N ASN A 20 -34.61 -4.68 -6.82
CA ASN A 20 -35.29 -5.88 -6.32
C ASN A 20 -35.07 -6.10 -4.80
N GLY A 21 -34.28 -5.23 -4.16
CA GLY A 21 -33.96 -5.28 -2.74
C GLY A 21 -32.85 -6.28 -2.38
N ARG A 22 -32.15 -6.82 -3.37
CA ARG A 22 -31.06 -7.80 -3.24
C ARG A 22 -29.92 -7.43 -4.19
N VAL A 23 -28.70 -7.73 -3.77
CA VAL A 23 -27.52 -7.53 -4.62
C VAL A 23 -26.72 -8.82 -4.67
N TRP A 24 -26.13 -9.11 -5.83
CA TRP A 24 -25.23 -10.24 -5.89
C TRP A 24 -23.95 -9.91 -5.15
N ALA A 25 -23.51 -10.83 -4.30
CA ALA A 25 -22.29 -10.61 -3.53
C ALA A 25 -21.04 -10.46 -4.42
N TRP A 26 -21.03 -11.06 -5.61
CA TRP A 26 -19.95 -10.85 -6.59
C TRP A 26 -19.94 -9.42 -7.16
N GLU A 27 -21.08 -8.73 -7.25
CA GLU A 27 -21.12 -7.33 -7.67
C GLU A 27 -20.51 -6.41 -6.62
N LEU A 28 -20.79 -6.67 -5.34
CA LEU A 28 -20.13 -6.01 -4.22
C LEU A 28 -18.61 -6.23 -4.28
N LEU A 29 -18.16 -7.49 -4.37
CA LEU A 29 -16.72 -7.81 -4.41
C LEU A 29 -16.03 -7.24 -5.65
N SER A 30 -16.69 -7.24 -6.81
CA SER A 30 -16.17 -6.63 -8.03
C SER A 30 -16.00 -5.12 -7.87
N THR A 31 -17.00 -4.45 -7.27
CA THR A 31 -16.94 -3.01 -7.00
C THR A 31 -15.82 -2.67 -6.02
N LEU A 32 -15.63 -3.48 -4.97
CA LEU A 32 -14.50 -3.33 -4.04
C LEU A 32 -13.15 -3.54 -4.74
N GLY A 33 -13.05 -4.55 -5.61
CA GLY A 33 -11.85 -4.80 -6.41
C GLY A 33 -11.50 -3.62 -7.33
N GLN A 34 -12.50 -2.97 -7.93
CA GLN A 34 -12.31 -1.73 -8.70
C GLN A 34 -11.86 -0.55 -7.82
N ALA A 35 -12.24 -0.51 -6.55
CA ALA A 35 -11.69 0.47 -5.60
C ALA A 35 -10.28 0.10 -5.10
N GLY A 36 -9.74 -1.07 -5.48
CA GLY A 36 -8.46 -1.60 -5.00
C GLY A 36 -8.55 -2.36 -3.68
N ILE A 37 -9.74 -2.53 -3.11
CA ILE A 37 -9.95 -3.27 -1.87
C ILE A 37 -10.18 -4.75 -2.19
N GLN A 38 -9.20 -5.59 -1.86
CA GLN A 38 -9.23 -7.01 -2.23
C GLN A 38 -10.11 -7.83 -1.29
N PRO A 39 -10.78 -8.90 -1.78
CA PRO A 39 -11.50 -9.85 -0.91
C PRO A 39 -10.62 -10.53 0.14
N THR A 40 -9.30 -10.57 -0.11
CA THR A 40 -8.31 -11.12 0.82
C THR A 40 -7.98 -10.16 1.97
N ASP A 41 -8.39 -8.89 1.90
CA ASP A 41 -8.23 -7.91 2.98
C ASP A 41 -8.85 -8.46 4.28
N PRO A 42 -8.11 -8.47 5.41
CA PRO A 42 -8.60 -9.05 6.65
C PRO A 42 -9.88 -8.38 7.17
N ARG A 43 -10.08 -7.08 6.91
CA ARG A 43 -11.29 -6.35 7.31
C ARG A 43 -12.51 -6.79 6.49
N VAL A 44 -12.33 -6.97 5.18
CA VAL A 44 -13.37 -7.48 4.28
C VAL A 44 -13.70 -8.93 4.63
N ARG A 45 -12.68 -9.78 4.81
CA ARG A 45 -12.88 -11.19 5.17
C ARG A 45 -13.65 -11.35 6.48
N ALA A 46 -13.34 -10.54 7.48
CA ALA A 46 -14.08 -10.51 8.73
C ALA A 46 -15.54 -10.08 8.52
N ALA A 47 -15.78 -9.03 7.72
CA ALA A 47 -17.12 -8.57 7.39
C ALA A 47 -17.97 -9.64 6.69
N LEU A 48 -17.38 -10.40 5.76
CA LEU A 48 -18.06 -11.49 5.06
C LEU A 48 -18.31 -12.71 5.96
N ALA A 49 -17.40 -12.99 6.90
CA ALA A 49 -17.50 -14.14 7.80
C ALA A 49 -18.69 -14.04 8.77
N ASP A 50 -19.15 -12.82 9.06
CA ASP A 50 -20.25 -12.55 10.00
C ASP A 50 -21.65 -12.61 9.37
N VAL A 51 -21.73 -12.82 8.05
CA VAL A 51 -23.01 -12.88 7.35
C VAL A 51 -23.75 -14.18 7.65
N ARG A 52 -25.05 -14.07 7.95
CA ARG A 52 -25.95 -15.18 8.28
C ARG A 52 -27.21 -15.13 7.42
N ASP A 53 -27.80 -16.28 7.16
CA ASP A 53 -29.13 -16.41 6.54
C ASP A 53 -30.25 -16.16 7.58
N PRO A 54 -31.53 -16.12 7.15
CA PRO A 54 -32.67 -15.93 8.07
C PRO A 54 -32.77 -17.00 9.16
N GLU A 55 -32.24 -18.20 8.92
CA GLU A 55 -32.19 -19.31 9.87
C GLU A 55 -30.95 -19.25 10.79
N GLY A 56 -30.10 -18.23 10.66
CA GLY A 56 -28.90 -18.03 11.47
C GLY A 56 -27.69 -18.86 11.04
N ARG A 57 -27.73 -19.50 9.87
CA ARG A 57 -26.61 -20.28 9.32
C ARG A 57 -25.63 -19.37 8.61
N GLN A 58 -24.35 -19.70 8.65
CA GLN A 58 -23.30 -18.93 8.00
C GLN A 58 -23.39 -19.04 6.47
N ILE A 59 -23.37 -17.90 5.78
CA ILE A 59 -23.34 -17.84 4.32
C ILE A 59 -21.89 -17.70 3.86
N ARG A 60 -21.46 -18.58 2.95
CA ARG A 60 -20.13 -18.53 2.32
C ARG A 60 -20.18 -17.72 1.03
N ILE A 61 -20.14 -16.40 1.20
CA ILE A 61 -20.15 -15.41 0.11
C ILE A 61 -19.00 -15.63 -0.89
N ASP A 62 -17.89 -16.20 -0.42
CA ASP A 62 -16.66 -16.41 -1.18
C ASP A 62 -16.69 -17.61 -2.15
N ILE A 63 -17.69 -18.50 -2.06
CA ILE A 63 -17.67 -19.79 -2.79
C ILE A 63 -18.91 -20.00 -3.68
N GLN A 64 -20.04 -19.35 -3.37
CA GLN A 64 -21.28 -19.56 -4.11
C GLN A 64 -21.88 -18.25 -4.64
N PRO A 65 -22.62 -18.31 -5.76
CA PRO A 65 -23.50 -17.21 -6.15
C PRO A 65 -24.53 -16.99 -5.04
N VAL A 66 -24.37 -15.90 -4.31
CA VAL A 66 -25.21 -15.52 -3.18
C VAL A 66 -25.74 -14.14 -3.45
N GLU A 67 -27.06 -13.98 -3.31
CA GLU A 67 -27.69 -12.68 -3.18
C GLU A 67 -27.75 -12.30 -1.70
N ILE A 68 -27.42 -11.05 -1.40
CA ILE A 68 -27.53 -10.47 -0.06
C ILE A 68 -28.60 -9.39 -0.05
N ASP A 69 -29.40 -9.36 1.02
CA ASP A 69 -30.39 -8.29 1.24
C ASP A 69 -29.75 -7.03 1.85
N PHE A 70 -30.53 -5.96 1.95
CA PHE A 70 -30.08 -4.69 2.54
C PHE A 70 -29.53 -4.84 3.97
N ARG A 71 -30.12 -5.72 4.79
CA ARG A 71 -29.70 -5.90 6.20
C ARG A 71 -28.35 -6.60 6.26
N GLN A 72 -28.15 -7.62 5.44
CA GLN A 72 -26.88 -8.32 5.30
C GLN A 72 -25.80 -7.37 4.75
N TYR A 73 -26.11 -6.62 3.70
CA TYR A 73 -25.24 -5.57 3.18
C TYR A 73 -24.86 -4.54 4.26
N ALA A 74 -25.84 -4.00 4.99
CA ALA A 74 -25.60 -3.01 6.03
C ALA A 74 -24.66 -3.53 7.12
N GLY A 75 -24.77 -4.82 7.47
CA GLY A 75 -23.86 -5.50 8.38
C GLY A 75 -22.43 -5.57 7.83
N ILE A 76 -22.26 -5.94 6.56
CA ILE A 76 -20.95 -5.99 5.89
C ILE A 76 -20.34 -4.58 5.79
N ALA A 77 -21.12 -3.61 5.33
CA ALA A 77 -20.68 -2.25 5.04
C ALA A 77 -20.17 -1.51 6.29
N GLN A 78 -20.80 -1.75 7.44
CA GLN A 78 -20.46 -1.10 8.71
C GLN A 78 -19.42 -1.86 9.55
N HIS A 79 -19.06 -3.07 9.13
CA HIS A 79 -18.16 -3.94 9.89
C HIS A 79 -16.79 -3.28 10.11
N GLY A 80 -16.28 -3.39 11.34
CA GLY A 80 -14.98 -2.83 11.72
C GLY A 80 -14.91 -1.31 11.53
N ASP A 81 -13.92 -0.88 10.74
CA ASP A 81 -13.69 0.52 10.39
C ASP A 81 -14.62 1.02 9.26
N GLY A 82 -15.45 0.14 8.69
CA GLY A 82 -16.35 0.48 7.60
C GLY A 82 -15.66 0.61 6.25
N VAL A 83 -14.49 -0.04 6.02
CA VAL A 83 -13.77 0.06 4.73
C VAL A 83 -14.66 -0.28 3.53
N VAL A 84 -15.58 -1.24 3.65
CA VAL A 84 -16.53 -1.59 2.59
C VAL A 84 -17.44 -0.42 2.26
N TYR A 85 -18.04 0.20 3.28
CA TYR A 85 -18.83 1.42 3.08
C TYR A 85 -18.00 2.55 2.50
N ARG A 86 -16.82 2.85 3.08
CA ARG A 86 -15.95 3.94 2.61
C ARG A 86 -15.54 3.77 1.15
N ALA A 87 -15.25 2.54 0.72
CA ALA A 87 -14.92 2.23 -0.66
C ALA A 87 -16.07 2.55 -1.62
N LEU A 88 -17.30 2.15 -1.26
CA LEU A 88 -18.51 2.40 -2.07
C LEU A 88 -18.95 3.86 -2.03
N ALA A 89 -18.71 4.55 -0.93
CA ALA A 89 -19.05 5.96 -0.74
C ALA A 89 -18.00 6.93 -1.33
N GLY A 90 -16.86 6.43 -1.81
CA GLY A 90 -15.76 7.26 -2.32
C GLY A 90 -15.02 8.03 -1.23
N GLU A 91 -14.99 7.49 0.00
CA GLU A 91 -14.38 8.11 1.19
C GLU A 91 -12.94 7.59 1.46
N LEU A 92 -12.33 6.88 0.51
CA LEU A 92 -10.94 6.43 0.60
C LEU A 92 -9.96 7.58 0.36
N ALA A 93 -8.75 7.47 0.92
CA ALA A 93 -7.67 8.45 0.77
C ALA A 93 -7.26 8.67 -0.69
N VAL A 94 -7.36 7.62 -1.51
CA VAL A 94 -7.23 7.71 -2.98
C VAL A 94 -8.57 7.30 -3.57
N ALA A 95 -9.18 8.19 -4.35
CA ALA A 95 -10.45 7.91 -5.00
C ALA A 95 -10.32 6.66 -5.91
N PRO A 96 -11.37 5.81 -6.02
CA PRO A 96 -11.33 4.60 -6.84
C PRO A 96 -10.87 4.81 -8.29
N ASP A 97 -11.33 5.89 -8.94
CA ASP A 97 -10.92 6.27 -10.29
C ASP A 97 -9.44 6.64 -10.37
N GLU A 98 -8.97 7.48 -9.43
CA GLU A 98 -7.55 7.81 -9.32
C GLU A 98 -6.68 6.55 -9.05
N PHE A 99 -7.18 5.62 -8.24
CA PHE A 99 -6.48 4.36 -7.97
C PHE A 99 -6.34 3.48 -9.22
N GLN A 100 -7.39 3.41 -10.04
CA GLN A 100 -7.34 2.70 -11.32
C GLN A 100 -6.38 3.36 -12.33
N GLU A 101 -6.24 4.69 -12.29
CA GLU A 101 -5.21 5.38 -13.07
C GLU A 101 -3.80 4.97 -12.63
N TYR A 102 -3.51 4.91 -11.33
CA TYR A 102 -2.22 4.41 -10.82
C TYR A 102 -1.96 2.96 -11.25
N ALA A 103 -2.96 2.08 -11.11
CA ALA A 103 -2.85 0.67 -11.51
C ALA A 103 -2.52 0.52 -13.01
N SER A 104 -3.28 1.22 -13.87
CA SER A 104 -3.10 1.18 -15.33
C SER A 104 -1.73 1.74 -15.75
N SER A 105 -1.29 2.82 -15.11
CA SER A 105 0.02 3.42 -15.35
C SER A 105 1.16 2.49 -14.93
N VAL A 106 1.05 1.84 -13.76
CA VAL A 106 2.03 0.84 -13.31
C VAL A 106 2.06 -0.38 -14.22
N GLU A 107 0.91 -0.85 -14.71
CA GLU A 107 0.84 -1.95 -15.69
C GLU A 107 1.58 -1.59 -17.01
N ALA A 108 1.37 -0.37 -17.52
CA ALA A 108 2.08 0.13 -18.69
C ALA A 108 3.60 0.22 -18.45
N MET A 109 4.02 0.79 -17.31
CA MET A 109 5.44 0.86 -16.93
C MET A 109 6.06 -0.53 -16.78
N TYR A 110 5.33 -1.49 -16.21
CA TYR A 110 5.77 -2.87 -16.10
C TYR A 110 6.06 -3.45 -17.49
N GLY A 111 5.10 -3.33 -18.42
CA GLY A 111 5.25 -3.79 -19.80
C GLY A 111 6.46 -3.18 -20.52
N ASP A 112 6.66 -1.86 -20.40
CA ASP A 112 7.76 -1.14 -21.02
C ASP A 112 9.14 -1.56 -20.47
N LEU A 113 9.21 -1.81 -19.17
CA LEU A 113 10.47 -2.07 -18.47
C LEU A 113 10.85 -3.55 -18.44
N LEU A 114 9.94 -4.45 -18.83
CA LEU A 114 10.19 -5.89 -18.94
C LEU A 114 11.40 -6.22 -19.82
N ALA A 115 11.71 -5.41 -20.83
CA ALA A 115 12.84 -5.60 -21.75
C ALA A 115 14.16 -4.98 -21.25
N ASN A 116 14.13 -4.10 -20.25
CA ASN A 116 15.35 -3.47 -19.72
C ASN A 116 16.22 -4.50 -18.98
N ARG A 117 17.47 -4.69 -19.41
CA ARG A 117 18.46 -5.63 -18.80
C ARG A 117 19.66 -4.92 -18.18
N ASP A 118 19.61 -3.60 -18.06
CA ASP A 118 20.71 -2.81 -17.52
C ASP A 118 20.98 -3.14 -16.05
N GLY A 119 22.21 -2.87 -15.62
CA GLY A 119 22.67 -3.16 -14.26
C GLY A 119 23.10 -4.62 -14.06
N LYS A 120 23.47 -4.94 -12.83
CA LYS A 120 23.97 -6.26 -12.42
C LYS A 120 23.40 -6.64 -11.06
N VAL A 121 23.21 -7.93 -10.82
CA VAL A 121 22.88 -8.43 -9.48
C VAL A 121 24.04 -8.17 -8.53
N ALA A 122 23.73 -7.99 -7.24
CA ALA A 122 24.76 -7.97 -6.21
C ALA A 122 25.37 -9.37 -6.08
N ASP A 123 26.70 -9.48 -6.06
CA ASP A 123 27.41 -10.77 -6.18
C ASP A 123 28.29 -11.11 -4.97
N TYR A 124 28.27 -10.28 -3.92
CA TYR A 124 29.15 -10.41 -2.75
C TYR A 124 28.70 -11.52 -1.77
N ILE A 125 27.46 -12.00 -1.86
CA ILE A 125 26.96 -13.20 -1.18
C ILE A 125 26.24 -14.13 -2.17
N PRO A 126 26.26 -15.46 -1.94
CA PRO A 126 25.66 -16.43 -2.87
C PRO A 126 24.17 -16.18 -3.15
N THR A 127 23.35 -15.90 -2.14
CA THR A 127 21.90 -15.71 -2.30
C THR A 127 21.55 -14.54 -3.21
N LEU A 128 22.33 -13.47 -3.20
CA LEU A 128 22.14 -12.32 -4.08
C LEU A 128 22.74 -12.57 -5.47
N ARG A 129 23.91 -13.22 -5.54
CA ARG A 129 24.59 -13.54 -6.80
C ARG A 129 23.74 -14.45 -7.68
N ASP A 130 23.09 -15.42 -7.05
CA ASP A 130 22.33 -16.47 -7.70
C ASP A 130 20.84 -16.08 -7.87
N ALA A 131 20.47 -14.87 -7.43
CA ALA A 131 19.13 -14.31 -7.66
C ALA A 131 18.85 -14.17 -9.15
N ASP A 132 17.63 -14.55 -9.56
CA ASP A 132 17.20 -14.46 -10.94
C ASP A 132 17.13 -12.99 -11.40
N PRO A 133 18.00 -12.56 -12.32
CA PRO A 133 18.13 -11.16 -12.70
C PRO A 133 16.95 -10.65 -13.56
N GLU A 134 16.04 -11.55 -13.94
CA GLU A 134 14.88 -11.25 -14.76
C GLU A 134 13.66 -10.86 -13.93
N ARG A 135 13.65 -11.20 -12.63
CA ARG A 135 12.54 -10.93 -11.71
C ARG A 135 12.16 -9.47 -11.69
N PHE A 136 10.85 -9.24 -11.77
CA PHE A 136 10.27 -7.91 -11.75
C PHE A 136 8.88 -7.95 -11.15
N GLY A 137 8.73 -7.29 -10.02
CA GLY A 137 7.43 -7.09 -9.36
C GLY A 137 7.24 -5.63 -8.99
N ILE A 138 6.01 -5.13 -9.11
CA ILE A 138 5.62 -3.82 -8.63
C ILE A 138 4.37 -3.97 -7.77
N ALA A 139 4.33 -3.30 -6.63
CA ALA A 139 3.17 -3.25 -5.75
C ALA A 139 2.87 -1.82 -5.27
N ILE A 140 1.60 -1.48 -5.18
CA ILE A 140 1.07 -0.25 -4.59
C ILE A 140 0.23 -0.62 -3.38
N CYS A 141 0.36 0.13 -2.28
CA CYS A 141 -0.56 0.07 -1.14
C CYS A 141 -0.90 1.48 -0.66
N THR A 142 -2.19 1.79 -0.49
CA THR A 142 -2.65 3.06 0.10
C THR A 142 -2.90 2.91 1.60
N ALA A 143 -3.03 4.04 2.29
CA ALA A 143 -3.37 4.13 3.71
C ALA A 143 -4.69 3.44 4.07
N ASP A 144 -5.62 3.33 3.12
CA ASP A 144 -6.89 2.63 3.29
C ASP A 144 -6.84 1.16 2.88
N GLY A 145 -5.67 0.64 2.51
CA GLY A 145 -5.48 -0.75 2.12
C GLY A 145 -5.89 -1.05 0.67
N GLN A 146 -6.00 -0.03 -0.19
CA GLN A 146 -6.14 -0.26 -1.63
C GLN A 146 -4.83 -0.83 -2.16
N THR A 147 -4.88 -1.95 -2.87
CA THR A 147 -3.70 -2.65 -3.38
C THR A 147 -3.82 -2.99 -4.85
N PHE A 148 -2.67 -2.85 -5.53
CA PHE A 148 -2.46 -3.28 -6.90
C PHE A 148 -1.06 -3.87 -6.99
N SER A 149 -0.91 -4.99 -7.68
CA SER A 149 0.39 -5.63 -7.87
C SER A 149 0.47 -6.35 -9.21
N ILE A 150 1.65 -6.36 -9.82
CA ILE A 150 1.92 -7.00 -11.10
C ILE A 150 3.30 -7.66 -11.12
N GLY A 151 3.43 -8.75 -11.89
CA GLY A 151 4.66 -9.52 -12.02
C GLY A 151 5.00 -10.34 -10.78
N ASP A 152 6.28 -10.44 -10.46
CA ASP A 152 6.84 -11.18 -9.33
C ASP A 152 6.66 -10.47 -7.98
N ALA A 153 5.57 -9.72 -7.80
CA ALA A 153 5.34 -8.88 -6.62
C ALA A 153 5.02 -9.66 -5.34
N ASP A 154 4.67 -10.94 -5.47
CA ASP A 154 4.38 -11.89 -4.40
C ASP A 154 5.59 -12.78 -4.02
N LEU A 155 6.73 -12.63 -4.71
CA LEU A 155 7.94 -13.35 -4.36
C LEU A 155 8.63 -12.75 -3.14
N GLY A 156 9.01 -13.62 -2.21
CA GLY A 156 9.80 -13.25 -1.04
C GLY A 156 11.22 -12.83 -1.40
N PHE A 157 11.69 -11.78 -0.74
CA PHE A 157 13.08 -11.32 -0.79
C PHE A 157 13.52 -10.81 0.59
N SER A 158 14.83 -10.85 0.85
CA SER A 158 15.38 -10.21 2.06
C SER A 158 15.21 -8.69 2.00
N VAL A 159 14.68 -8.09 3.06
CA VAL A 159 14.42 -6.64 3.16
C VAL A 159 15.70 -5.82 2.97
N GLN A 160 16.83 -6.32 3.44
CA GLN A 160 18.11 -5.64 3.35
C GLN A 160 18.02 -4.21 3.93
N SER A 161 18.58 -3.23 3.23
CA SER A 161 18.63 -1.83 3.69
C SER A 161 17.27 -1.12 3.74
N THR A 162 16.17 -1.69 3.20
CA THR A 162 14.83 -1.13 3.42
C THR A 162 14.28 -1.38 4.82
N SER A 163 14.99 -2.15 5.64
CA SER A 163 14.72 -2.26 7.08
C SER A 163 15.11 -1.02 7.89
N LYS A 164 16.13 -0.27 7.45
CA LYS A 164 16.75 0.82 8.23
C LYS A 164 15.77 1.94 8.64
N PRO A 165 14.85 2.41 7.76
CA PRO A 165 13.85 3.40 8.16
C PRO A 165 13.00 2.93 9.35
N PHE A 166 12.65 1.64 9.38
CA PHE A 166 11.82 1.07 10.43
C PHE A 166 12.59 0.84 11.73
N SER A 167 13.87 0.46 11.67
CA SER A 167 14.74 0.43 12.85
C SER A 167 14.88 1.81 13.49
N TYR A 168 15.01 2.85 12.67
CA TYR A 168 15.01 4.24 13.15
C TYR A 168 13.66 4.65 13.74
N ALA A 169 12.55 4.28 13.10
CA ALA A 169 11.21 4.54 13.60
C ALA A 169 10.99 3.90 15.00
N MET A 170 11.40 2.65 15.18
CA MET A 170 11.30 1.95 16.48
C MET A 170 12.12 2.65 17.57
N ALA A 171 13.36 3.07 17.26
CA ALA A 171 14.19 3.79 18.22
C ALA A 171 13.58 5.15 18.61
N LEU A 172 13.04 5.89 17.64
CA LEU A 172 12.35 7.16 17.88
C LEU A 172 11.09 6.96 18.74
N GLU A 173 10.31 5.93 18.48
CA GLU A 173 9.07 5.68 19.23
C GLU A 173 9.34 5.32 20.69
N GLN A 174 10.44 4.61 20.96
CA GLN A 174 10.80 4.20 22.33
C GLN A 174 11.46 5.32 23.15
N LEU A 175 12.31 6.15 22.52
CA LEU A 175 13.21 7.05 23.25
C LEU A 175 13.00 8.54 22.91
N GLY A 176 12.26 8.83 21.84
CA GLY A 176 12.11 10.18 21.31
C GLY A 176 13.34 10.69 20.55
N PRO A 177 13.19 11.78 19.78
CA PRO A 177 14.24 12.29 18.90
C PRO A 177 15.48 12.79 19.66
N THR A 178 15.29 13.41 20.83
CA THR A 178 16.39 13.98 21.62
C THR A 178 17.40 12.92 22.06
N GLU A 179 16.93 11.76 22.50
CA GLU A 179 17.81 10.66 22.90
C GLU A 179 18.43 9.98 21.68
N VAL A 180 17.63 9.65 20.67
CA VAL A 180 18.14 8.95 19.46
C VAL A 180 19.25 9.76 18.78
N HIS A 181 19.10 11.08 18.68
CA HIS A 181 20.07 11.92 17.97
C HIS A 181 21.34 12.27 18.75
N GLN A 182 21.48 11.77 19.98
CA GLN A 182 22.79 11.68 20.64
C GLN A 182 23.66 10.60 19.99
N TRP A 183 23.04 9.56 19.42
CA TRP A 183 23.74 8.39 18.87
C TRP A 183 23.88 8.40 17.36
N VAL A 184 22.99 9.11 16.64
CA VAL A 184 22.98 9.17 15.18
C VAL A 184 22.59 10.56 14.68
N GLY A 185 23.30 11.06 13.68
CA GLY A 185 22.96 12.33 13.02
C GLY A 185 21.73 12.24 12.12
N GLN A 186 21.49 13.30 11.37
CA GLN A 186 20.41 13.40 10.38
C GLN A 186 20.93 13.77 9.00
N GLU A 187 22.19 14.17 8.85
CA GLU A 187 22.70 14.76 7.62
C GLU A 187 23.21 13.70 6.63
N GLN A 188 23.33 14.07 5.36
CA GLN A 188 24.02 13.24 4.37
C GLN A 188 25.51 13.09 4.74
N SER A 189 26.12 11.96 4.37
CA SER A 189 27.56 11.74 4.57
C SER A 189 28.44 12.43 3.53
N GLY A 190 27.89 12.78 2.37
CA GLY A 190 28.63 13.41 1.26
C GLY A 190 29.67 12.51 0.57
N GLY A 191 29.78 11.24 0.98
CA GLY A 191 30.74 10.26 0.49
C GLY A 191 30.10 8.94 0.06
N THR A 192 30.89 7.98 -0.39
CA THR A 192 30.38 6.67 -0.82
C THR A 192 29.77 5.89 0.35
N PHE A 193 28.60 5.27 0.14
CA PHE A 193 27.78 4.65 1.19
C PHE A 193 28.46 3.50 1.96
N ASN A 194 29.44 2.83 1.34
CA ASN A 194 30.25 1.77 1.94
C ASN A 194 31.61 2.24 2.48
N ASP A 195 31.89 3.55 2.47
CA ASP A 195 33.14 4.05 3.05
C ASP A 195 33.02 4.18 4.57
N TYR A 196 33.67 3.25 5.26
CA TYR A 196 33.76 3.21 6.71
C TYR A 196 34.45 4.45 7.30
N ARG A 197 35.33 5.13 6.54
CA ARG A 197 36.00 6.36 6.98
C ARG A 197 35.06 7.57 6.99
N LEU A 198 34.05 7.55 6.12
CA LEU A 198 33.03 8.61 5.98
C LEU A 198 31.71 8.23 6.64
N SER A 199 31.71 7.16 7.43
CA SER A 199 30.51 6.70 8.13
C SER A 199 30.21 7.52 9.38
N LEU A 200 31.21 8.21 9.95
CA LEU A 200 31.10 9.03 11.15
C LEU A 200 31.34 10.51 10.83
N GLY A 201 30.39 11.36 11.21
CA GLY A 201 30.43 12.80 11.05
C GLY A 201 30.82 13.54 12.34
N GLU A 202 30.21 14.71 12.56
CA GLU A 202 30.49 15.56 13.70
C GLU A 202 30.20 14.86 15.04
N GLY A 203 31.14 14.99 15.98
CA GLY A 203 31.08 14.29 17.26
C GLY A 203 31.27 12.78 17.13
N ARG A 204 31.81 12.30 16.00
CA ARG A 204 32.00 10.88 15.66
C ARG A 204 30.71 10.07 15.52
N ARG A 205 29.54 10.73 15.49
CA ARG A 205 28.24 10.08 15.30
C ARG A 205 28.09 9.61 13.85
N PRO A 206 27.41 8.49 13.58
CA PRO A 206 27.01 8.16 12.23
C PRO A 206 26.21 9.28 11.59
N HIS A 207 26.40 9.54 10.29
CA HIS A 207 25.78 10.69 9.63
C HIS A 207 24.25 10.69 9.67
N ASN A 208 23.63 9.54 9.40
CA ASN A 208 22.18 9.37 9.41
C ASN A 208 21.80 7.88 9.58
N PRO A 209 20.55 7.56 9.95
CA PRO A 209 20.08 6.18 10.09
C PRO A 209 20.01 5.34 8.80
N MET A 210 20.15 5.93 7.61
CA MET A 210 20.00 5.22 6.34
C MET A 210 21.29 4.54 5.85
N ILE A 211 22.42 4.88 6.46
CA ILE A 211 23.71 4.17 6.28
C ILE A 211 23.87 3.03 7.30
N ASN A 212 24.79 2.10 7.06
CA ASN A 212 24.96 0.91 7.91
C ASN A 212 25.31 1.27 9.36
N ALA A 213 26.20 2.25 9.56
CA ALA A 213 26.56 2.74 10.90
C ALA A 213 25.35 3.26 11.67
N GLY A 214 24.52 4.11 11.04
CA GLY A 214 23.33 4.65 11.67
C GLY A 214 22.25 3.60 11.93
N ALA A 215 22.11 2.62 11.04
CA ALA A 215 21.22 1.48 11.25
C ALA A 215 21.64 0.64 12.46
N MET A 216 22.94 0.36 12.61
CA MET A 216 23.47 -0.33 13.79
C MET A 216 23.30 0.50 15.07
N ALA A 217 23.53 1.82 15.00
CA ALA A 217 23.31 2.72 16.13
C ALA A 217 21.85 2.72 16.58
N THR A 218 20.90 2.89 15.65
CA THR A 218 19.46 2.88 15.96
C THR A 218 18.98 1.53 16.47
N LEU A 219 19.38 0.42 15.84
CA LEU A 219 19.05 -0.92 16.34
C LEU A 219 19.61 -1.20 17.74
N ALA A 220 20.81 -0.70 18.05
CA ALA A 220 21.39 -0.84 19.39
C ALA A 220 20.54 -0.18 20.49
N LEU A 221 19.72 0.81 20.15
CA LEU A 221 18.79 1.49 21.05
C LEU A 221 17.48 0.74 21.28
N VAL A 222 16.99 0.00 20.26
CA VAL A 222 15.72 -0.73 20.33
C VAL A 222 15.79 -1.78 21.43
N ASP A 223 14.89 -1.66 22.42
CA ASP A 223 14.79 -2.51 23.61
C ASP A 223 16.15 -2.72 24.29
N HIS A 224 16.95 -1.65 24.37
CA HIS A 224 18.28 -1.70 24.96
C HIS A 224 18.25 -2.29 26.38
N GLY A 225 19.17 -3.23 26.65
CA GLY A 225 19.27 -3.94 27.92
C GLY A 225 18.51 -5.28 27.97
N GLN A 226 17.67 -5.58 26.96
CA GLN A 226 17.00 -6.88 26.83
C GLN A 226 17.86 -7.91 26.09
N GLU A 227 17.49 -9.18 26.22
CA GLU A 227 18.10 -10.28 25.46
C GLU A 227 17.85 -10.15 23.95
N THR A 228 18.81 -10.61 23.14
CA THR A 228 18.75 -10.42 21.68
C THR A 228 17.51 -11.05 21.05
N SER A 229 17.05 -12.21 21.59
CA SER A 229 15.82 -12.87 21.14
C SER A 229 14.57 -12.02 21.37
N ASP A 230 14.50 -11.32 22.51
CA ASP A 230 13.37 -10.47 22.86
C ASP A 230 13.32 -9.22 21.99
N ARG A 231 14.50 -8.62 21.75
CA ARG A 231 14.65 -7.49 20.84
C ARG A 231 14.25 -7.86 19.41
N PHE A 232 14.68 -9.04 18.94
CA PHE A 232 14.29 -9.54 17.62
C PHE A 232 12.79 -9.82 17.51
N ARG A 233 12.18 -10.35 18.57
CA ARG A 233 10.72 -10.52 18.64
C ARG A 233 10.00 -9.17 18.52
N THR A 234 10.43 -8.13 19.25
CA THR A 234 9.86 -6.77 19.12
C THR A 234 9.96 -6.23 17.69
N VAL A 235 11.10 -6.44 17.02
CA VAL A 235 11.25 -6.06 15.61
C VAL A 235 10.21 -6.79 14.75
N ARG A 236 10.12 -8.13 14.84
CA ARG A 236 9.18 -8.93 14.05
C ARG A 236 7.72 -8.58 14.34
N GLU A 237 7.37 -8.31 15.59
CA GLU A 237 6.03 -7.87 16.00
C GLU A 237 5.69 -6.50 15.40
N THR A 238 6.63 -5.54 15.44
CA THR A 238 6.45 -4.24 14.78
C THR A 238 6.21 -4.39 13.27
N TRP A 239 7.02 -5.20 12.59
CA TRP A 239 6.79 -5.52 11.17
C TRP A 239 5.43 -6.17 10.92
N THR A 240 5.01 -7.10 11.78
CA THR A 240 3.68 -7.73 11.71
C THR A 240 2.56 -6.71 11.80
N ARG A 241 2.66 -5.76 12.75
CA ARG A 241 1.66 -4.70 12.95
C ARG A 241 1.53 -3.79 11.73
N MET A 242 2.64 -3.46 11.07
CA MET A 242 2.65 -2.64 9.84
C MET A 242 2.03 -3.35 8.63
N MET A 243 2.30 -4.65 8.47
CA MET A 243 1.98 -5.39 7.25
C MET A 243 0.70 -6.25 7.37
N GLY A 244 0.18 -6.43 8.58
CA GLY A 244 -0.94 -7.34 8.88
C GLY A 244 -0.56 -8.82 8.97
N GLN A 245 0.69 -9.19 8.68
CA GLN A 245 1.18 -10.56 8.75
C GLN A 245 2.69 -10.57 9.02
N ALA A 246 3.15 -11.57 9.78
CA ALA A 246 4.55 -11.68 10.18
C ALA A 246 5.52 -11.83 9.00
N PRO A 247 6.71 -11.19 9.06
CA PRO A 247 7.76 -11.43 8.10
C PRO A 247 8.33 -12.84 8.25
N GLY A 248 8.78 -13.39 7.12
CA GLY A 248 9.64 -14.58 7.09
C GLY A 248 11.06 -14.27 7.57
N PHE A 249 11.95 -15.24 7.45
CA PHE A 249 13.36 -15.09 7.80
C PHE A 249 14.22 -15.90 6.84
N ASP A 250 15.02 -15.20 6.05
CA ASP A 250 15.96 -15.81 5.11
C ASP A 250 17.24 -16.21 5.85
N GLN A 251 17.24 -17.44 6.35
CA GLN A 251 18.37 -18.01 7.09
C GLN A 251 19.64 -18.09 6.23
N GLU A 252 19.51 -18.32 4.92
CA GLU A 252 20.66 -18.47 4.02
C GLU A 252 21.35 -17.12 3.83
N THR A 253 20.58 -16.07 3.54
CA THR A 253 21.09 -14.69 3.47
C THR A 253 21.68 -14.27 4.81
N TYR A 254 21.04 -14.57 5.94
CA TYR A 254 21.58 -14.25 7.26
C TYR A 254 22.96 -14.89 7.50
N LEU A 255 23.10 -16.18 7.23
CA LEU A 255 24.37 -16.88 7.41
C LEU A 255 25.45 -16.37 6.46
N ALA A 256 25.09 -16.04 5.21
CA ALA A 256 26.01 -15.48 4.23
C ALA A 256 26.48 -14.07 4.63
N GLU A 257 25.55 -13.16 4.95
CA GLU A 257 25.84 -11.79 5.43
C GLU A 257 26.69 -11.83 6.70
N LYS A 258 26.38 -12.76 7.61
CA LYS A 258 27.23 -13.00 8.78
C LYS A 258 28.61 -13.47 8.35
N ALA A 259 28.75 -14.44 7.45
CA ALA A 259 30.07 -14.95 7.06
C ALA A 259 30.95 -13.86 6.39
N THR A 260 30.38 -12.99 5.56
CA THR A 260 31.13 -11.99 4.77
C THR A 260 31.09 -10.57 5.36
N GLY A 261 30.38 -10.36 6.46
CA GLY A 261 30.07 -9.04 7.03
C GLY A 261 31.20 -8.35 7.82
N ASP A 262 32.47 -8.60 7.49
CA ASP A 262 33.62 -8.06 8.23
C ASP A 262 33.67 -6.54 8.24
N GLY A 263 33.23 -5.89 7.17
CA GLY A 263 33.09 -4.44 7.11
C GLY A 263 32.14 -3.89 8.18
N ASN A 264 30.96 -4.52 8.34
CA ASN A 264 29.99 -4.11 9.35
C ASN A 264 30.47 -4.43 10.78
N ARG A 265 31.20 -5.53 10.99
CA ARG A 265 31.86 -5.82 12.28
C ARG A 265 32.94 -4.80 12.64
N GLY A 266 33.77 -4.45 11.67
CA GLY A 266 34.79 -3.41 11.83
C GLY A 266 34.14 -2.07 12.14
N LEU A 267 33.06 -1.72 11.45
CA LEU A 267 32.31 -0.49 11.68
C LEU A 267 31.65 -0.45 13.06
N ALA A 268 31.03 -1.54 13.50
CA ALA A 268 30.49 -1.65 14.87
C ALA A 268 31.58 -1.50 15.93
N SER A 269 32.77 -2.08 15.70
CA SER A 269 33.91 -1.96 16.61
C SER A 269 34.44 -0.52 16.66
N LEU A 270 34.53 0.14 15.49
CA LEU A 270 34.91 1.55 15.39
C LEU A 270 33.92 2.44 16.13
N MET A 271 32.61 2.22 15.94
CA MET A 271 31.57 2.98 16.62
C MET A 271 31.62 2.77 18.14
N LYS A 272 31.86 1.54 18.61
CA LYS A 272 32.06 1.25 20.03
C LYS A 272 33.28 1.98 20.59
N ALA A 273 34.42 1.97 19.88
CA ALA A 273 35.62 2.69 20.28
C ALA A 273 35.45 4.23 20.26
N ALA A 274 34.48 4.73 19.50
CA ALA A 274 34.10 6.14 19.46
C ALA A 274 33.00 6.52 20.47
N ASP A 275 32.57 5.59 21.33
CA ASP A 275 31.43 5.73 22.26
C ASP A 275 30.08 6.03 21.57
N MET A 276 29.96 5.71 20.28
CA MET A 276 28.78 5.97 19.44
C MET A 276 27.95 4.72 19.17
N LEU A 277 28.12 3.70 20.01
CA LEU A 277 27.31 2.50 19.99
C LEU A 277 26.90 2.13 21.42
N LYS A 278 25.59 2.18 21.69
CA LYS A 278 25.01 1.80 22.99
C LYS A 278 25.03 0.29 23.15
N ALA A 279 26.22 -0.27 23.34
CA ALA A 279 26.48 -1.71 23.38
C ALA A 279 27.06 -2.13 24.74
N SER A 280 26.46 -3.15 25.35
CA SER A 280 26.87 -3.66 26.66
C SER A 280 27.91 -4.77 26.52
N GLY A 281 28.91 -4.77 27.41
CA GLY A 281 29.93 -5.83 27.49
C GLY A 281 31.01 -5.78 26.40
N GLU A 282 32.01 -6.64 26.54
CA GLU A 282 33.15 -6.71 25.61
C GLU A 282 32.73 -7.09 24.19
N ASP A 283 31.74 -7.97 24.05
CA ASP A 283 31.22 -8.48 22.77
C ASP A 283 30.08 -7.65 22.17
N GLY A 284 29.70 -6.54 22.80
CA GLY A 284 28.54 -5.74 22.39
C GLY A 284 28.57 -5.25 20.94
N ALA A 285 29.75 -4.93 20.39
CA ALA A 285 29.88 -4.53 18.98
C ALA A 285 29.56 -5.70 18.02
N ALA A 286 30.07 -6.90 18.33
CA ALA A 286 29.82 -8.09 17.53
C ALA A 286 28.34 -8.52 17.60
N LYS A 287 27.73 -8.45 18.78
CA LYS A 287 26.29 -8.70 18.98
C LYS A 287 25.41 -7.74 18.19
N THR A 288 25.75 -6.45 18.18
CA THR A 288 25.01 -5.45 17.38
C THR A 288 25.12 -5.73 15.88
N ALA A 289 26.31 -6.07 15.39
CA ALA A 289 26.47 -6.43 13.98
C ALA A 289 25.66 -7.69 13.62
N ASP A 290 25.67 -8.71 14.49
CA ASP A 290 24.87 -9.93 14.29
C ASP A 290 23.36 -9.64 14.26
N PHE A 291 22.88 -8.81 15.19
CA PHE A 291 21.49 -8.38 15.24
C PHE A 291 21.10 -7.58 13.98
N TYR A 292 22.00 -6.72 13.49
CA TYR A 292 21.81 -6.01 12.23
C TYR A 292 21.66 -6.96 11.03
N PHE A 293 22.47 -8.03 10.95
CA PHE A 293 22.33 -9.05 9.89
C PHE A 293 20.99 -9.79 9.98
N GLN A 294 20.52 -10.11 11.19
CA GLN A 294 19.21 -10.73 11.38
C GLN A 294 18.08 -9.85 10.84
N VAL A 295 18.08 -8.56 11.17
CA VAL A 295 17.03 -7.63 10.71
C VAL A 295 17.08 -7.41 9.20
N CYS A 296 18.27 -7.33 8.60
CA CYS A 296 18.41 -7.23 7.13
C CYS A 296 17.92 -8.49 6.40
N SER A 297 17.89 -9.64 7.07
CA SER A 297 17.50 -10.93 6.51
C SER A 297 16.03 -11.29 6.76
N LEU A 298 15.22 -10.37 7.30
CA LEU A 298 13.77 -10.55 7.30
C LEU A 298 13.27 -10.69 5.86
N GLU A 299 12.37 -11.63 5.63
CA GLU A 299 11.84 -11.93 4.30
C GLU A 299 10.42 -11.37 4.15
N VAL A 300 10.19 -10.60 3.10
CA VAL A 300 8.89 -10.02 2.74
C VAL A 300 8.72 -10.03 1.22
N ASP A 301 7.49 -9.87 0.75
CA ASP A 301 7.18 -9.59 -0.65
C ASP A 301 6.96 -8.08 -0.90
N ALA A 302 6.77 -7.68 -2.16
CA ALA A 302 6.61 -6.27 -2.51
C ALA A 302 5.31 -5.68 -1.95
N GLN A 303 4.23 -6.48 -1.87
CA GLN A 303 2.93 -6.03 -1.36
C GLN A 303 3.00 -5.73 0.14
N ARG A 304 3.67 -6.60 0.90
CA ARG A 304 3.93 -6.45 2.33
C ARG A 304 4.80 -5.24 2.62
N LEU A 305 5.89 -5.06 1.88
CA LEU A 305 6.74 -3.88 2.03
C LEU A 305 6.00 -2.59 1.65
N ALA A 306 5.10 -2.64 0.66
CA ALA A 306 4.24 -1.50 0.31
C ALA A 306 3.29 -1.15 1.45
N ALA A 307 2.71 -2.13 2.15
CA ALA A 307 1.90 -1.88 3.34
C ALA A 307 2.70 -1.25 4.50
N ALA A 308 3.96 -1.67 4.69
CA ALA A 308 4.85 -1.03 5.66
C ALA A 308 5.19 0.42 5.27
N GLY A 309 5.43 0.69 3.98
CA GLY A 309 5.59 2.05 3.47
C GLY A 309 4.32 2.91 3.62
N ALA A 310 3.14 2.33 3.36
CA ALA A 310 1.85 2.99 3.52
C ALA A 310 1.57 3.35 4.99
N THR A 311 2.07 2.54 5.94
CA THR A 311 2.04 2.87 7.38
C THR A 311 2.78 4.18 7.65
N LEU A 312 3.96 4.39 7.06
CA LEU A 312 4.68 5.67 7.18
C LEU A 312 3.93 6.81 6.46
N ALA A 313 3.39 6.54 5.27
CA ALA A 313 2.59 7.51 4.50
C ALA A 313 1.35 8.00 5.27
N ASN A 314 0.78 7.15 6.11
CA ASN A 314 -0.41 7.42 6.91
C ASN A 314 -0.10 7.91 8.33
N GLY A 315 1.07 8.50 8.56
CA GLY A 315 1.44 9.04 9.87
C GLY A 315 1.54 7.97 10.96
N GLY A 316 1.97 6.77 10.58
CA GLY A 316 2.22 5.63 11.48
C GLY A 316 1.02 4.71 11.72
N ILE A 317 -0.09 4.85 10.98
CA ILE A 317 -1.27 3.99 11.10
C ILE A 317 -1.23 2.90 10.02
N ALA A 318 -1.29 1.63 10.43
CA ALA A 318 -1.23 0.49 9.52
C ALA A 318 -2.52 0.33 8.69
N PRO A 319 -2.41 0.03 7.38
CA PRO A 319 -3.55 0.10 6.45
C PRO A 319 -4.62 -0.97 6.70
N TYR A 320 -4.24 -2.16 7.18
CA TYR A 320 -5.17 -3.27 7.35
C TYR A 320 -5.76 -3.37 8.76
N SER A 321 -4.98 -3.04 9.79
CA SER A 321 -5.45 -3.14 11.18
C SER A 321 -6.04 -1.83 11.71
N GLY A 322 -5.74 -0.69 11.08
CA GLY A 322 -6.05 0.63 11.62
C GLY A 322 -5.27 0.98 12.89
N GLU A 323 -4.29 0.15 13.27
CA GLU A 323 -3.50 0.33 14.48
C GLU A 323 -2.45 1.43 14.29
N ARG A 324 -2.28 2.28 15.30
CA ARG A 324 -1.15 3.22 15.37
C ARG A 324 0.12 2.47 15.78
N VAL A 325 0.98 2.20 14.80
CA VAL A 325 2.31 1.59 15.00
C VAL A 325 3.34 2.64 15.42
N PHE A 326 3.29 3.82 14.81
CA PHE A 326 4.18 4.94 15.12
C PHE A 326 3.40 6.24 15.33
N SER A 327 3.98 7.18 16.07
CA SER A 327 3.46 8.53 16.14
C SER A 327 3.59 9.25 14.78
N PRO A 328 2.72 10.25 14.47
CA PRO A 328 2.86 11.05 13.26
C PRO A 328 4.20 11.80 13.20
N GLU A 329 4.73 12.20 14.36
CA GLU A 329 6.05 12.85 14.46
C GLU A 329 7.16 11.88 14.05
N THR A 330 7.14 10.66 14.59
CA THR A 330 8.09 9.59 14.22
C THR A 330 8.06 9.34 12.72
N ALA A 331 6.88 9.12 12.14
CA ALA A 331 6.72 8.88 10.71
C ALA A 331 7.26 10.05 9.87
N GLY A 332 6.94 11.29 10.25
CA GLY A 332 7.43 12.49 9.56
C GLY A 332 8.96 12.62 9.56
N ARG A 333 9.61 12.33 10.70
CA ARG A 333 11.08 12.34 10.83
C ARG A 333 11.73 11.27 9.96
N VAL A 334 11.19 10.05 9.98
CA VAL A 334 11.68 8.94 9.15
C VAL A 334 11.59 9.30 7.67
N LEU A 335 10.45 9.83 7.22
CA LEU A 335 10.25 10.26 5.84
C LEU A 335 11.21 11.39 5.44
N SER A 336 11.48 12.35 6.33
CA SER A 336 12.45 13.41 6.08
C SER A 336 13.84 12.84 5.79
N VAL A 337 14.32 11.92 6.64
CA VAL A 337 15.66 11.33 6.47
C VAL A 337 15.73 10.41 5.24
N MET A 338 14.65 9.67 4.95
CA MET A 338 14.54 8.92 3.70
C MET A 338 14.64 9.82 2.47
N GLY A 339 14.00 11.00 2.50
CA GLY A 339 13.95 11.97 1.40
C GLY A 339 15.31 12.45 0.91
N HIS A 340 16.31 12.53 1.80
CA HIS A 340 17.64 12.97 1.42
C HIS A 340 18.74 11.91 1.56
N SER A 341 18.53 10.78 2.26
CA SER A 341 19.60 9.79 2.49
C SER A 341 19.24 8.35 2.10
N GLY A 342 18.11 8.14 1.43
CA GLY A 342 17.57 6.80 1.23
C GLY A 342 18.12 5.97 0.05
N MET A 343 18.70 6.61 -0.96
CA MET A 343 19.05 6.00 -2.26
C MET A 343 20.58 5.93 -2.49
N TYR A 344 21.31 5.57 -1.43
CA TYR A 344 22.77 5.44 -1.43
C TYR A 344 23.45 6.73 -1.94
N ASN A 345 24.48 6.59 -2.78
CA ASN A 345 25.23 7.72 -3.33
C ASN A 345 24.40 8.60 -4.28
N ASP A 346 23.31 8.06 -4.82
CA ASP A 346 22.42 8.79 -5.73
C ASP A 346 21.27 9.49 -4.99
N SER A 347 21.25 9.52 -3.65
CA SER A 347 20.20 10.19 -2.87
C SER A 347 19.99 11.66 -3.28
N GLY A 348 21.06 12.40 -3.58
CA GLY A 348 20.95 13.78 -4.08
C GLY A 348 20.30 13.87 -5.46
N LYS A 349 20.71 13.03 -6.42
CA LYS A 349 20.12 12.99 -7.77
C LYS A 349 18.68 12.49 -7.75
N PHE A 350 18.39 11.51 -6.90
CA PHE A 350 17.04 10.98 -6.72
C PHE A 350 16.11 12.03 -6.12
N SER A 351 16.58 12.79 -5.13
CA SER A 351 15.84 13.92 -4.56
C SER A 351 15.53 15.00 -5.60
N ASP A 352 16.47 15.30 -6.50
CA ASP A 352 16.23 16.24 -7.61
C ASP A 352 15.23 15.71 -8.67
N GLN A 353 15.31 14.42 -9.01
CA GLN A 353 14.52 13.83 -10.10
C GLN A 353 13.11 13.38 -9.65
N VAL A 354 13.00 12.86 -8.44
CA VAL A 354 11.81 12.22 -7.88
C VAL A 354 11.26 13.01 -6.69
N GLY A 355 12.13 13.54 -5.81
CA GLY A 355 11.73 14.41 -4.70
C GLY A 355 10.92 13.75 -3.60
N LEU A 356 10.68 12.44 -3.67
CA LEU A 356 9.91 11.70 -2.67
C LEU A 356 10.80 10.83 -1.76
N PRO A 357 10.41 10.62 -0.50
CA PRO A 357 11.08 9.68 0.40
C PRO A 357 11.14 8.28 -0.20
N ALA A 358 12.34 7.72 -0.31
CA ALA A 358 12.52 6.35 -0.77
C ALA A 358 13.64 5.65 0.01
N LYS A 359 13.70 4.33 -0.07
CA LYS A 359 14.84 3.54 0.40
C LYS A 359 15.07 2.38 -0.55
N SER A 360 16.32 2.18 -0.97
CA SER A 360 16.73 0.99 -1.73
C SER A 360 17.38 -0.08 -0.84
N GLY A 361 17.23 -1.34 -1.25
CA GLY A 361 17.94 -2.50 -0.72
C GLY A 361 18.68 -3.25 -1.83
N VAL A 362 19.85 -3.79 -1.49
CA VAL A 362 20.74 -4.52 -2.41
C VAL A 362 20.17 -5.83 -2.94
N SER A 363 19.05 -6.33 -2.41
CA SER A 363 18.28 -7.40 -3.03
C SER A 363 17.51 -6.94 -4.28
N GLY A 364 17.56 -5.65 -4.63
CA GLY A 364 16.85 -5.07 -5.77
C GLY A 364 15.49 -4.50 -5.42
N ASN A 365 15.18 -4.35 -4.14
CA ASN A 365 13.96 -3.71 -3.70
C ASN A 365 14.12 -2.19 -3.56
N VAL A 366 13.12 -1.43 -3.98
CA VAL A 366 13.02 0.03 -3.83
C VAL A 366 11.64 0.35 -3.28
N MET A 367 11.59 0.93 -2.09
CA MET A 367 10.36 1.41 -1.45
C MET A 367 10.30 2.93 -1.55
N MET A 368 9.31 3.46 -2.28
CA MET A 368 9.01 4.89 -2.36
C MET A 368 7.70 5.18 -1.63
N VAL A 369 7.70 6.22 -0.80
CA VAL A 369 6.53 6.67 -0.04
C VAL A 369 6.05 7.99 -0.61
N VAL A 370 4.72 8.13 -0.78
CA VAL A 370 4.06 9.32 -1.32
C VAL A 370 3.14 9.91 -0.23
N PRO A 371 3.65 10.77 0.66
CA PRO A 371 2.87 11.28 1.80
C PRO A 371 1.63 12.08 1.38
N SER A 372 1.73 12.85 0.29
CA SER A 372 0.63 13.68 -0.24
C SER A 372 -0.59 12.87 -0.69
N LYS A 373 -0.38 11.62 -1.10
CA LYS A 373 -1.42 10.67 -1.53
C LYS A 373 -1.62 9.53 -0.54
N ARG A 374 -0.89 9.54 0.57
CA ARG A 374 -0.90 8.50 1.61
C ARG A 374 -0.78 7.09 1.02
N LEU A 375 0.15 6.89 0.09
CA LEU A 375 0.43 5.58 -0.52
C LEU A 375 1.92 5.29 -0.54
N ALA A 376 2.27 4.03 -0.77
CA ALA A 376 3.63 3.61 -1.06
C ALA A 376 3.65 2.70 -2.29
N VAL A 377 4.78 2.76 -3.00
CA VAL A 377 5.08 1.93 -4.15
C VAL A 377 6.37 1.18 -3.88
N VAL A 378 6.34 -0.13 -4.09
CA VAL A 378 7.51 -0.99 -3.96
C VAL A 378 7.77 -1.67 -5.29
N VAL A 379 9.03 -1.65 -5.70
CA VAL A 379 9.52 -2.42 -6.84
C VAL A 379 10.53 -3.43 -6.35
N PHE A 380 10.45 -4.65 -6.87
CA PHE A 380 11.49 -5.67 -6.73
C PHE A 380 12.05 -6.01 -8.11
N SER A 381 13.34 -5.74 -8.32
CA SER A 381 14.08 -6.09 -9.53
C SER A 381 15.57 -6.19 -9.19
N PRO A 382 16.18 -7.39 -9.18
CA PRO A 382 17.53 -7.64 -8.64
C PRO A 382 18.68 -6.87 -9.30
N ARG A 383 18.56 -6.45 -10.57
CA ARG A 383 19.63 -5.72 -11.27
C ARG A 383 19.79 -4.31 -10.70
N LEU A 384 20.98 -4.04 -10.18
CA LEU A 384 21.38 -2.78 -9.58
C LEU A 384 22.22 -1.92 -10.52
N ASP A 385 22.08 -0.60 -10.41
CA ASP A 385 22.98 0.38 -11.00
C ASP A 385 24.32 0.45 -10.24
N ALA A 386 25.22 1.32 -10.70
CA ALA A 386 26.53 1.52 -10.08
C ALA A 386 26.46 2.13 -8.66
N ALA A 387 25.34 2.74 -8.27
CA ALA A 387 25.12 3.27 -6.92
C ALA A 387 24.49 2.23 -5.98
N GLY A 388 24.09 1.06 -6.49
CA GLY A 388 23.48 -0.04 -5.74
C GLY A 388 21.96 0.02 -5.69
N ASN A 389 21.31 0.86 -6.49
CA ASN A 389 19.85 0.94 -6.56
C ASN A 389 19.30 0.08 -7.70
N SER A 390 18.10 -0.50 -7.55
CA SER A 390 17.46 -1.25 -8.63
C SER A 390 17.22 -0.36 -9.86
N VAL A 391 17.69 -0.79 -11.02
CA VAL A 391 17.56 -0.01 -12.27
C VAL A 391 16.11 0.22 -12.64
N ARG A 392 15.33 -0.87 -12.73
CA ARG A 392 13.89 -0.78 -13.02
C ARG A 392 13.15 -0.08 -11.89
N GLY A 393 13.52 -0.31 -10.63
CA GLY A 393 12.90 0.34 -9.47
C GLY A 393 13.02 1.86 -9.50
N VAL A 394 14.21 2.37 -9.75
CA VAL A 394 14.46 3.82 -9.88
C VAL A 394 13.68 4.41 -11.06
N GLU A 395 13.59 3.70 -12.19
CA GLU A 395 12.86 4.17 -13.36
C GLU A 395 11.34 4.22 -13.14
N VAL A 396 10.75 3.21 -12.50
CA VAL A 396 9.33 3.22 -12.08
C VAL A 396 9.04 4.43 -11.19
N CYS A 397 9.88 4.70 -10.18
CA CYS A 397 9.72 5.87 -9.32
C CYS A 397 9.70 7.19 -10.10
N LYS A 398 10.64 7.36 -11.04
CA LYS A 398 10.71 8.57 -11.89
C LYS A 398 9.47 8.73 -12.75
N ARG A 399 9.07 7.68 -13.47
CA ARG A 399 7.92 7.72 -14.37
C ARG A 399 6.63 8.02 -13.62
N LEU A 400 6.40 7.34 -12.49
CA LEU A 400 5.21 7.55 -11.67
C LEU A 400 5.14 8.99 -11.14
N VAL A 401 6.25 9.51 -10.60
CA VAL A 401 6.27 10.89 -10.11
C VAL A 401 6.04 11.92 -11.21
N ASN A 402 6.62 11.71 -12.39
CA ASN A 402 6.44 12.61 -13.52
C ASN A 402 5.03 12.55 -14.10
N GLU A 403 4.46 11.35 -14.25
CA GLU A 403 3.12 11.16 -14.83
C GLU A 403 2.02 11.78 -13.95
N PHE A 404 2.12 11.62 -12.63
CA PHE A 404 1.11 12.09 -11.67
C PHE A 404 1.46 13.43 -11.01
N GLY A 405 2.59 14.06 -11.38
CA GLY A 405 3.01 15.35 -10.82
C GLY A 405 3.22 15.31 -9.31
N LEU A 406 3.80 14.22 -8.79
CA LEU A 406 3.92 13.97 -7.34
C LEU A 406 5.13 14.65 -6.69
N HIS A 407 6.02 15.25 -7.49
CA HIS A 407 7.25 15.85 -7.00
C HIS A 407 6.93 17.09 -6.13
N PRO A 408 7.34 17.14 -4.85
CA PRO A 408 6.88 18.18 -3.91
C PRO A 408 7.19 19.63 -4.32
N TYR A 409 8.28 19.83 -5.07
CA TYR A 409 8.75 21.15 -5.51
C TYR A 409 8.38 21.51 -6.95
N ARG A 410 7.83 20.57 -7.73
CA ARG A 410 7.40 20.84 -9.12
C ARG A 410 5.89 20.96 -9.09
N GLY A 411 5.42 22.14 -8.68
CA GLY A 411 3.98 22.43 -8.62
C GLY A 411 3.31 22.21 -9.98
N LEU A 412 2.11 21.63 -9.94
CA LEU A 412 1.23 21.27 -11.07
C LEU A 412 1.35 22.20 -12.28
N GLY A 413 2.09 21.76 -13.30
CA GLY A 413 2.16 22.39 -14.60
C GLY A 413 1.39 21.59 -15.67
N ALA A 414 0.08 21.84 -15.75
CA ALA A 414 -0.64 22.11 -17.00
C ALA A 414 -1.34 21.03 -17.88
N GLU A 415 -1.30 19.70 -17.66
CA GLU A 415 -2.03 18.79 -18.60
C GLU A 415 -3.23 17.98 -18.04
N ARG A 416 -3.17 17.35 -16.86
CA ARG A 416 -4.29 16.45 -16.44
C ARG A 416 -5.42 17.12 -15.65
N SER A 417 -5.13 18.12 -14.81
CA SER A 417 -6.14 18.66 -13.86
C SER A 417 -7.33 19.38 -14.53
N ARG A 418 -7.24 19.78 -15.81
CA ARG A 418 -8.39 20.35 -16.55
C ARG A 418 -9.27 19.31 -17.23
N ALA A 419 -8.75 18.14 -17.57
CA ALA A 419 -9.50 17.13 -18.33
C ALA A 419 -10.29 16.17 -17.42
N VAL A 420 -9.73 15.82 -16.25
CA VAL A 420 -10.34 14.85 -15.32
C VAL A 420 -11.37 15.52 -14.40
N ALA A 421 -11.04 16.66 -13.79
CA ALA A 421 -11.97 17.38 -12.91
C ALA A 421 -13.26 17.83 -13.64
N ALA A 422 -13.17 18.12 -14.94
CA ALA A 422 -14.33 18.48 -15.77
C ALA A 422 -15.25 17.28 -16.10
N ARG A 423 -14.71 16.05 -16.14
CA ARG A 423 -15.48 14.82 -16.47
C ARG A 423 -16.04 14.14 -15.23
N SER A 424 -15.23 13.99 -14.17
CA SER A 424 -15.64 13.31 -12.93
C SER A 424 -16.69 14.11 -12.15
N GLY A 425 -16.58 15.44 -12.13
CA GLY A 425 -17.55 16.31 -11.44
C GLY A 425 -18.95 16.30 -12.07
N GLN A 426 -19.06 16.11 -13.38
CA GLN A 426 -20.36 16.05 -14.08
C GLN A 426 -21.01 14.66 -13.99
N GLN A 427 -20.24 13.57 -14.00
CA GLN A 427 -20.78 12.21 -13.87
C GLN A 427 -21.17 11.87 -12.42
N LEU A 428 -20.35 12.24 -11.43
CA LEU A 428 -20.63 11.92 -10.03
C LEU A 428 -21.80 12.75 -9.48
N ALA A 429 -21.87 14.05 -9.81
CA ALA A 429 -23.01 14.89 -9.42
C ALA A 429 -24.32 14.44 -10.10
N GLY A 430 -24.25 13.91 -11.32
CA GLY A 430 -25.41 13.33 -12.01
C GLY A 430 -25.91 12.04 -11.35
N ALA A 431 -24.99 11.13 -11.01
CA ALA A 431 -25.32 9.85 -10.37
C ALA A 431 -25.83 10.03 -8.93
N LEU A 432 -25.23 10.94 -8.16
CA LEU A 432 -25.66 11.24 -6.78
C LEU A 432 -27.07 11.86 -6.75
N ASN A 433 -27.39 12.78 -7.66
CA ASN A 433 -28.72 13.37 -7.78
C ASN A 433 -29.82 12.39 -8.22
N GLU A 434 -29.45 11.29 -8.89
CA GLU A 434 -30.40 10.25 -9.28
C GLU A 434 -30.59 9.21 -8.16
N ALA A 435 -29.52 8.87 -7.44
CA ALA A 435 -29.57 8.03 -6.25
C ALA A 435 -30.35 8.70 -5.10
N ASP A 436 -30.18 10.01 -4.88
CA ASP A 436 -30.94 10.75 -3.85
C ASP A 436 -32.45 10.71 -4.12
N ARG A 437 -32.87 10.83 -5.39
CA ARG A 437 -34.29 10.73 -5.79
C ARG A 437 -34.86 9.33 -5.60
N ARG A 438 -34.07 8.28 -5.82
CA ARG A 438 -34.49 6.88 -5.58
C ARG A 438 -34.55 6.55 -4.09
N ALA A 439 -33.59 7.02 -3.29
CA ALA A 439 -33.57 6.82 -1.84
C ALA A 439 -34.75 7.53 -1.13
N GLU A 440 -35.10 8.75 -1.55
CA GLU A 440 -36.30 9.43 -1.04
C GLU A 440 -37.60 8.71 -1.41
N ALA A 441 -37.67 8.13 -2.62
CA ALA A 441 -38.83 7.35 -3.06
C ALA A 441 -38.98 6.03 -2.29
N ALA A 442 -37.89 5.29 -2.07
CA ALA A 442 -37.90 4.05 -1.28
C ALA A 442 -38.31 4.30 0.19
N SER A 443 -37.80 5.37 0.80
CA SER A 443 -38.20 5.80 2.16
C SER A 443 -39.65 6.29 2.24
N ALA A 444 -40.21 6.80 1.14
CA ALA A 444 -41.62 7.18 1.06
C ALA A 444 -42.54 5.95 0.92
N VAL A 445 -42.12 4.93 0.18
CA VAL A 445 -42.85 3.66 0.01
C VAL A 445 -42.92 2.89 1.32
N ASP A 446 -41.84 2.84 2.10
CA ASP A 446 -41.82 2.15 3.39
C ASP A 446 -42.71 2.85 4.45
N ARG A 447 -42.72 4.19 4.44
CA ARG A 447 -43.67 5.00 5.25
C ARG A 447 -45.13 4.83 4.82
N ALA A 448 -45.38 4.57 3.54
CA ALA A 448 -46.73 4.33 3.03
C ALA A 448 -47.24 2.90 3.33
N LEU A 449 -46.34 1.93 3.50
CA LEU A 449 -46.67 0.53 3.77
C LEU A 449 -46.71 0.18 5.26
N GLY A 450 -46.15 1.01 6.15
CA GLY A 450 -46.13 0.83 7.60
C GLY A 450 -47.46 1.03 8.35
N GLY A 451 -48.62 1.04 7.68
CA GLY A 451 -49.89 1.46 8.29
C GLY A 451 -51.15 0.63 7.97
N LEU A 452 -51.06 -0.50 7.27
CA LEU A 452 -52.25 -1.26 6.89
C LEU A 452 -52.15 -2.73 7.30
N SER A 453 -52.86 -3.07 8.39
CA SER A 453 -53.26 -4.44 8.73
C SER A 453 -53.94 -5.08 7.52
N ARG A 454 -53.50 -6.27 7.10
CA ARG A 454 -54.18 -7.08 6.08
C ARG A 454 -55.37 -7.83 6.68
N PRO A 455 -56.61 -7.67 6.17
CA PRO A 455 -57.66 -8.68 6.31
C PRO A 455 -57.90 -9.37 4.96
N GLY A 456 -58.22 -10.67 5.03
CA GLY A 456 -58.35 -11.54 3.87
C GLY A 456 -59.72 -11.55 3.19
N THR A 457 -59.82 -12.57 2.33
CA THR A 457 -61.00 -13.19 1.70
C THR A 457 -61.66 -12.50 0.50
N GLY A 458 -61.56 -13.18 -0.65
CA GLY A 458 -62.74 -13.65 -1.38
C GLY A 458 -63.17 -12.87 -2.63
N GLY A 459 -63.47 -13.62 -3.70
CA GLY A 459 -64.57 -13.26 -4.59
C GLY A 459 -64.23 -13.04 -6.07
N ALA A 460 -64.68 -14.00 -6.87
CA ALA A 460 -64.79 -14.05 -8.33
C ALA A 460 -65.22 -12.76 -9.05
N GLY A 461 -64.86 -12.64 -10.34
CA GLY A 461 -65.50 -11.70 -11.26
C GLY A 461 -64.83 -11.61 -12.64
N THR A 462 -65.41 -12.32 -13.60
CA THR A 462 -65.19 -12.35 -15.06
C THR A 462 -65.35 -10.99 -15.78
N ALA A 463 -64.57 -10.76 -16.86
CA ALA A 463 -64.96 -10.21 -18.19
C ALA A 463 -63.69 -9.82 -18.98
N GLN A 464 -63.23 -10.55 -20.00
CA GLN A 464 -63.56 -10.39 -21.43
C GLN A 464 -63.83 -8.95 -21.90
N THR A 465 -63.00 -8.43 -22.81
CA THR A 465 -63.34 -8.17 -24.24
C THR A 465 -62.20 -7.48 -25.01
N THR A 466 -61.87 -8.10 -26.16
CA THR A 466 -61.58 -7.56 -27.52
C THR A 466 -60.57 -6.41 -27.70
N ASP A 467 -59.45 -6.68 -28.37
CA ASP A 467 -59.24 -6.57 -29.84
C ASP A 467 -59.33 -5.14 -30.38
N THR A 468 -58.22 -4.62 -30.93
CA THR A 468 -58.19 -4.16 -32.33
C THR A 468 -56.77 -3.88 -32.83
N GLU A 469 -56.52 -4.47 -34.00
CA GLU A 469 -55.38 -4.32 -34.88
C GLU A 469 -55.23 -2.91 -35.49
N ARG A 470 -54.01 -2.56 -35.89
CA ARG A 470 -53.58 -2.20 -37.28
C ARG A 470 -52.23 -1.47 -37.22
N ALA A 471 -51.14 -1.99 -37.77
CA ALA A 471 -50.80 -2.30 -39.18
C ALA A 471 -50.06 -1.15 -39.91
N GLY A 472 -48.88 -1.49 -40.44
CA GLY A 472 -48.20 -0.94 -41.63
C GLY A 472 -47.51 0.43 -41.46
N ALA A 473 -46.44 0.77 -42.18
CA ALA A 473 -45.69 0.11 -43.25
C ALA A 473 -44.32 0.82 -43.36
N ALA A 474 -43.20 0.09 -43.50
CA ALA A 474 -42.46 -0.17 -44.75
C ALA A 474 -41.56 0.96 -45.31
N ALA A 475 -40.27 0.60 -45.46
CA ALA A 475 -39.29 0.99 -46.50
C ALA A 475 -38.81 2.46 -46.55
N THR A 476 -37.53 2.77 -46.75
CA THR A 476 -36.75 2.44 -47.96
C THR A 476 -35.24 2.76 -47.78
N ARG A 477 -34.42 2.02 -48.54
CA ARG A 477 -32.94 2.05 -48.70
C ARG A 477 -32.36 3.33 -49.34
N ARG A 478 -31.04 3.56 -49.14
CA ARG A 478 -29.94 3.84 -50.13
C ARG A 478 -28.66 4.24 -49.34
N THR A 479 -27.55 3.49 -49.31
CA THR A 479 -26.42 3.28 -50.26
C THR A 479 -25.66 4.53 -50.77
N GLY A 480 -24.34 4.52 -50.54
CA GLY A 480 -23.25 5.32 -51.16
C GLY A 480 -22.15 5.63 -50.13
N GLN A 481 -20.99 4.94 -50.05
CA GLN A 481 -19.73 5.14 -50.83
C GLN A 481 -19.46 6.63 -51.12
N GLN A 482 -18.30 7.26 -50.84
CA GLN A 482 -16.89 6.92 -51.13
C GLN A 482 -16.03 8.12 -50.58
N THR A 483 -14.83 7.98 -49.99
CA THR A 483 -13.46 8.32 -50.54
C THR A 483 -12.74 9.17 -49.44
N GLN A 484 -11.66 8.71 -48.79
CA GLN A 484 -10.22 8.86 -49.10
C GLN A 484 -9.59 10.27 -48.87
N GLN A 485 -8.44 10.24 -48.18
CA GLN A 485 -7.31 11.21 -48.12
C GLN A 485 -7.43 12.47 -47.25
N LEU A 486 -6.65 12.52 -46.16
CA LEU A 486 -5.29 13.09 -46.13
C LEU A 486 -4.47 12.45 -45.00
#